data_AF-A0A7J2YK12-F1
#
_entry.id   AF-A0A7J2YK12-F1
#
_cell.length_a   1.000
_cell.length_b   1.000
_cell.length_c   1.000
_cell.angle_alpha   90.00
_cell.angle_beta   90.00
_cell.angle_gamma   90.00
#
_symmetry.space_group_name_H-M   'P 1'
#
loop_
_entity.id
_entity.type
_entity.pdbx_description
1 polymer ?
#
loop_
_entity_poly.entity_id
_entity_poly.type
_entity_poly.pdbx_seq_one_letter_code
_entity_poly.pdbx_strand_id
1 'polypeptide(L)'
;APVKLDGAGIYAGDVHAQQGDGEVAGHTTDISAEVKVRVNVIKGLNLKGPLLFPPSEDLPPLAKPMCAEEWAIVKKLANEYGLEPEPWLPVQVIGTGPNINKAAETGFSRASELFDMSLDEVRNRVTVAGAVEIGRLPGVVQITLPIPVKKMKELQLYEIAKRLYAPPFD
;
A
#
# COMPACT_ATOMS: atom_id res chain seq x y z
N ALA A 1 12.15 -6.74 13.81
CA ALA A 1 11.32 -5.66 13.22
C ALA A 1 10.53 -6.26 12.06
N PRO A 2 9.24 -5.90 11.85
CA PRO A 2 8.47 -4.93 12.62
C PRO A 2 8.05 -5.45 14.01
N VAL A 3 8.00 -6.77 14.21
CA VAL A 3 7.84 -7.36 15.55
C VAL A 3 9.09 -7.09 16.38
N LYS A 4 8.91 -6.47 17.55
CA LYS A 4 9.98 -6.04 18.46
C LYS A 4 10.06 -6.86 19.75
N LEU A 5 8.98 -7.55 20.09
CA LEU A 5 8.82 -8.34 21.31
C LEU A 5 8.08 -9.63 21.01
N ASP A 6 8.32 -10.66 21.84
CA ASP A 6 7.67 -11.95 21.70
C ASP A 6 6.16 -11.83 21.89
N GLY A 7 5.38 -12.43 20.99
CA GLY A 7 3.92 -12.28 20.96
C GLY A 7 3.42 -10.99 20.31
N ALA A 8 4.31 -10.13 19.78
CA ALA A 8 4.05 -8.88 19.04
C ALA A 8 3.31 -7.76 19.79
N GLY A 9 2.49 -8.06 20.80
CA GLY A 9 1.78 -7.06 21.60
C GLY A 9 0.71 -6.31 20.81
N ILE A 10 -0.12 -7.04 20.04
CA ILE A 10 -1.17 -6.43 19.22
C ILE A 10 -2.32 -5.94 20.12
N TYR A 11 -2.66 -4.66 20.01
CA TYR A 11 -3.84 -4.04 20.63
C TYR A 11 -4.53 -3.15 19.61
N ALA A 12 -5.85 -2.99 19.73
CA ALA A 12 -6.67 -2.14 18.89
C ALA A 12 -7.62 -1.30 19.77
N GLY A 13 -7.90 -0.08 19.33
CA GLY A 13 -8.76 0.91 19.99
C GLY A 13 -8.95 2.09 19.05
N ASP A 14 -9.45 3.22 19.56
CA ASP A 14 -9.66 4.45 18.77
C ASP A 14 -10.53 4.19 17.52
N VAL A 15 -11.69 3.56 17.75
CA VAL A 15 -12.59 3.16 16.67
C VAL A 15 -13.48 4.34 16.30
N HIS A 16 -13.52 4.66 15.01
CA HIS A 16 -14.31 5.75 14.47
C HIS A 16 -15.41 5.20 13.57
N ALA A 17 -16.63 5.71 13.71
CA ALA A 17 -17.71 5.40 12.77
C ALA A 17 -17.44 6.05 11.41
N GLN A 18 -16.89 7.27 11.43
CA GLN A 18 -16.55 8.08 10.27
C GLN A 18 -15.38 9.01 10.62
N GLN A 19 -14.41 9.11 9.72
CA GLN A 19 -13.32 10.08 9.77
C GLN A 19 -13.04 10.56 8.34
N GLY A 20 -12.86 11.87 8.16
CA GLY A 20 -12.30 12.43 6.94
C GLY A 20 -10.78 12.49 7.00
N ASP A 21 -10.13 12.32 5.85
CA ASP A 21 -8.69 12.46 5.70
C ASP A 21 -8.17 13.77 6.30
N GLY A 22 -7.09 13.64 7.08
CA GLY A 22 -6.46 14.76 7.76
C GLY A 22 -6.95 15.02 9.18
N GLU A 23 -8.15 14.57 9.57
CA GLU A 23 -8.73 14.79 10.92
C GLU A 23 -8.61 16.27 11.36
N VAL A 24 -9.00 17.19 10.47
CA VAL A 24 -8.63 18.61 10.57
C VAL A 24 -9.21 19.31 11.82
N ALA A 25 -10.34 18.82 12.33
CA ALA A 25 -10.97 19.32 13.55
C ALA A 25 -10.34 18.77 14.86
N GLY A 26 -9.40 17.82 14.75
CA GLY A 26 -8.76 17.16 15.90
C GLY A 26 -9.63 16.15 16.64
N HIS A 27 -10.74 15.72 16.03
CA HIS A 27 -11.61 14.66 16.54
C HIS A 27 -12.35 13.96 15.37
N THR A 28 -13.03 12.87 15.68
CA THR A 28 -13.82 12.08 14.72
C THR A 28 -15.24 11.84 15.24
N THR A 29 -15.96 10.88 14.66
CA THR A 29 -17.12 10.26 15.31
C THR A 29 -16.66 9.02 16.09
N ASP A 30 -16.19 9.24 17.32
CA ASP A 30 -15.65 8.18 18.18
C ASP A 30 -16.74 7.23 18.69
N ILE A 31 -16.49 5.92 18.58
CA ILE A 31 -17.43 4.87 18.99
C ILE A 31 -16.76 3.74 19.77
N SER A 32 -17.56 2.96 20.50
CA SER A 32 -17.15 1.64 21.00
C SER A 32 -17.53 0.57 19.98
N ALA A 33 -16.66 -0.41 19.75
CA ALA A 33 -16.92 -1.52 18.85
C ALA A 33 -16.23 -2.82 19.30
N GLU A 34 -16.81 -3.95 18.92
CA GLU A 34 -16.14 -5.26 18.97
C GLU A 34 -15.40 -5.49 17.64
N VAL A 35 -14.07 -5.66 17.70
CA VAL A 35 -13.25 -5.87 16.50
C VAL A 35 -12.76 -7.32 16.46
N LYS A 36 -13.07 -8.03 15.38
CA LYS A 36 -12.57 -9.39 15.12
C LYS A 36 -11.40 -9.33 14.14
N VAL A 37 -10.21 -9.71 14.60
CA VAL A 37 -8.99 -9.71 13.79
C VAL A 37 -8.46 -11.13 13.58
N ARG A 38 -7.89 -11.38 12.39
CA ARG A 38 -7.07 -12.56 12.12
C ARG A 38 -5.61 -12.15 12.08
N VAL A 39 -4.77 -12.85 12.82
CA VAL A 39 -3.33 -12.59 12.89
C VAL A 39 -2.57 -13.70 12.20
N ASN A 40 -1.67 -13.33 11.30
CA ASN A 40 -0.75 -14.24 10.61
C ASN A 40 0.68 -13.75 10.80
N VAL A 41 1.61 -14.68 11.01
CA VAL A 41 3.04 -14.36 11.16
C VAL A 41 3.75 -14.58 9.83
N ILE A 42 4.37 -13.52 9.30
CA ILE A 42 5.24 -13.59 8.12
C ILE A 42 6.68 -13.56 8.61
N LYS A 43 7.44 -14.59 8.27
CA LYS A 43 8.87 -14.70 8.66
C LYS A 43 9.75 -14.10 7.57
N GLY A 44 10.86 -13.49 7.98
CA GLY A 44 11.86 -12.93 7.05
C GLY A 44 11.46 -11.60 6.39
N LEU A 45 10.28 -11.06 6.67
CA LEU A 45 9.84 -9.76 6.14
C LEU A 45 10.29 -8.62 7.06
N ASN A 46 11.21 -7.79 6.57
CA ASN A 46 11.77 -6.67 7.33
C ASN A 46 11.10 -5.33 6.95
N LEU A 47 10.01 -5.00 7.64
CA LEU A 47 9.30 -3.73 7.45
C LEU A 47 9.88 -2.62 8.34
N LYS A 48 9.98 -1.42 7.77
CA LYS A 48 10.39 -0.17 8.45
C LYS A 48 9.21 0.69 8.93
N GLY A 49 7.99 0.29 8.60
CA GLY A 49 6.75 0.97 8.96
C GLY A 49 5.53 0.14 8.56
N PRO A 50 4.32 0.67 8.79
CA PRO A 50 3.08 0.00 8.39
C PRO A 50 2.97 -0.11 6.86
N LEU A 51 2.41 -1.23 6.42
CA LEU A 51 2.10 -1.54 5.03
C LEU A 51 0.64 -1.98 4.98
N LEU A 52 -0.15 -1.39 4.10
CA LEU A 52 -1.58 -1.65 3.96
C LEU A 52 -1.90 -2.20 2.57
N PHE A 53 -2.94 -3.04 2.54
CA PHE A 53 -3.64 -3.46 1.33
C PHE A 53 -5.11 -3.09 1.53
N PRO A 54 -5.53 -1.88 1.13
CA PRO A 54 -6.91 -1.44 1.32
C PRO A 54 -7.87 -2.21 0.39
N PRO A 55 -9.18 -2.19 0.67
CA PRO A 55 -10.19 -2.59 -0.29
C PRO A 55 -10.05 -1.84 -1.63
N SER A 56 -10.50 -2.45 -2.72
CA SER A 56 -10.36 -1.88 -4.06
C SER A 56 -11.10 -0.54 -4.23
N GLU A 57 -12.20 -0.34 -3.48
CA GLU A 57 -12.97 0.90 -3.46
C GLU A 57 -12.21 2.08 -2.86
N ASP A 58 -11.31 1.81 -1.92
CA ASP A 58 -10.51 2.82 -1.19
C ASP A 58 -9.18 3.14 -1.88
N LEU A 59 -8.87 2.46 -2.99
CA LEU A 59 -7.68 2.74 -3.78
C LEU A 59 -7.86 3.99 -4.65
N PRO A 60 -6.80 4.80 -4.81
CA PRO A 60 -6.74 5.85 -5.83
C PRO A 60 -7.15 5.32 -7.20
N PRO A 61 -7.91 6.09 -8.01
CA PRO A 61 -8.38 5.63 -9.30
C PRO A 61 -7.29 5.06 -10.22
N LEU A 62 -6.10 5.67 -10.24
CA LEU A 62 -4.97 5.24 -11.08
C LEU A 62 -4.23 4.01 -10.55
N ALA A 63 -4.39 3.70 -9.26
CA ALA A 63 -3.71 2.58 -8.61
C ALA A 63 -4.59 1.32 -8.54
N LYS A 64 -5.82 1.38 -9.05
CA LYS A 64 -6.72 0.23 -9.01
C LYS A 64 -6.12 -0.94 -9.81
N PRO A 65 -6.23 -2.19 -9.29
CA PRO A 65 -5.79 -3.37 -10.03
C PRO A 65 -6.51 -3.47 -11.37
N MET A 66 -5.78 -3.82 -12.43
CA MET A 66 -6.35 -3.96 -13.77
C MET A 66 -7.39 -5.08 -13.83
N CYS A 67 -8.46 -4.86 -14.58
CA CYS A 67 -9.40 -5.93 -14.93
C CYS A 67 -8.87 -6.78 -16.10
N ALA A 68 -9.57 -7.88 -16.40
CA ALA A 68 -9.18 -8.80 -17.47
C ALA A 68 -9.16 -8.13 -18.86
N GLU A 69 -10.11 -7.23 -19.10
CA GLU A 69 -10.23 -6.47 -20.34
C GLU A 69 -9.05 -5.49 -20.50
N GLU A 70 -8.70 -4.75 -19.46
CA GLU A 70 -7.55 -3.84 -19.45
C GLU A 70 -6.24 -4.60 -19.65
N TRP A 71 -6.07 -5.73 -18.96
CA TRP A 71 -4.89 -6.57 -19.11
C TRP A 71 -4.76 -7.16 -20.52
N ALA A 72 -5.88 -7.47 -21.19
CA ALA A 72 -5.87 -7.91 -22.59
C ALA A 72 -5.37 -6.80 -23.54
N ILE A 73 -5.73 -5.53 -23.28
CA ILE A 73 -5.23 -4.37 -24.03
C ILE A 73 -3.72 -4.22 -23.83
N VAL A 74 -3.25 -4.30 -22.58
CA VAL A 74 -1.81 -4.22 -22.25
C VAL A 74 -1.02 -5.29 -22.97
N LYS A 75 -1.47 -6.55 -22.94
CA LYS A 75 -0.80 -7.67 -23.65
C LYS A 75 -0.76 -7.45 -25.16
N LYS A 76 -1.85 -6.96 -25.76
CA LYS A 76 -1.89 -6.67 -27.18
C LYS A 76 -0.85 -5.60 -27.55
N LEU A 77 -0.83 -4.50 -26.79
CA LEU A 77 0.12 -3.41 -27.02
C LEU A 77 1.57 -3.88 -26.83
N ALA A 78 1.83 -4.65 -25.78
CA ALA A 78 3.15 -5.19 -25.49
C ALA A 78 3.66 -6.07 -26.65
N ASN A 79 2.80 -6.92 -27.23
CA ASN A 79 3.13 -7.71 -28.42
C ASN A 79 3.43 -6.85 -29.65
N GLU A 80 2.68 -5.77 -29.89
CA GLU A 80 2.90 -4.86 -31.03
C GLU A 80 4.28 -4.18 -30.96
N TYR A 81 4.76 -3.88 -29.75
CA TYR A 81 6.05 -3.22 -29.52
C TYR A 81 7.19 -4.18 -29.14
N GLY A 82 6.94 -5.50 -29.08
CA GLY A 82 7.94 -6.49 -28.67
C GLY A 82 8.42 -6.33 -27.23
N LEU A 83 7.52 -5.93 -26.33
CA LEU A 83 7.78 -5.72 -24.90
C LEU A 83 7.12 -6.83 -24.06
N GLU A 84 7.72 -7.12 -22.91
CA GLU A 84 7.10 -7.99 -21.89
C GLU A 84 6.35 -7.10 -20.88
N PRO A 85 5.04 -7.26 -20.71
CA PRO A 85 4.28 -6.45 -19.75
C PRO A 85 4.60 -6.87 -18.31
N GLU A 86 4.81 -5.90 -17.43
CA GLU A 86 5.06 -6.13 -16.00
C GLU A 86 3.72 -6.19 -15.24
N PRO A 87 3.26 -7.37 -14.76
CA PRO A 87 2.08 -7.43 -13.90
C PRO A 87 2.41 -6.82 -12.54
N TRP A 88 1.49 -6.00 -12.03
CA TRP A 88 1.66 -5.30 -10.75
C TRP A 88 0.37 -5.31 -9.94
N LEU A 89 0.52 -5.09 -8.63
CA LEU A 89 -0.58 -4.87 -7.70
C LEU A 89 -0.29 -3.65 -6.82
N PRO A 90 -1.32 -2.93 -6.36
CA PRO A 90 -1.13 -1.77 -5.49
C PRO A 90 -0.80 -2.19 -4.07
N VAL A 91 0.04 -1.39 -3.43
CA VAL A 91 0.29 -1.45 -1.99
C VAL A 91 0.34 -0.02 -1.44
N GLN A 92 -0.04 0.14 -0.17
CA GLN A 92 0.07 1.42 0.54
C GLN A 92 1.18 1.37 1.59
N VAL A 93 2.18 2.23 1.42
CA VAL A 93 3.24 2.45 2.42
C VAL A 93 2.88 3.66 3.27
N ILE A 94 2.84 3.49 4.59
CA ILE A 94 2.53 4.60 5.49
C ILE A 94 3.79 5.43 5.73
N GLY A 95 3.72 6.70 5.37
CA GLY A 95 4.71 7.74 5.67
C GLY A 95 4.32 8.48 6.95
N THR A 96 5.30 8.76 7.80
CA THR A 96 5.10 9.49 9.07
C THR A 96 6.21 10.51 9.27
N GLY A 97 5.88 11.72 9.69
CA GLY A 97 6.86 12.78 9.95
C GLY A 97 6.25 13.99 10.67
N PRO A 98 7.06 15.02 10.96
CA PRO A 98 6.57 16.25 11.61
C PRO A 98 5.62 17.07 10.71
N ASN A 99 5.62 16.82 9.40
CA ASN A 99 4.72 17.43 8.42
C ASN A 99 4.52 16.49 7.22
N ILE A 100 3.57 16.81 6.33
CA ILE A 100 3.23 15.99 5.16
C ILE A 100 4.41 15.75 4.22
N ASN A 101 5.29 16.73 4.02
CA ASN A 101 6.45 16.59 3.14
C ASN A 101 7.46 15.58 3.72
N LYS A 102 7.77 15.69 5.01
CA LYS A 102 8.65 14.73 5.71
C LYS A 102 8.01 13.35 5.85
N ALA A 103 6.69 13.28 5.99
CA ALA A 103 5.97 12.02 5.97
C ALA A 103 6.08 11.34 4.60
N ALA A 104 5.89 12.09 3.51
CA ALA A 104 6.04 11.59 2.14
C ALA A 104 7.47 11.12 1.85
N GLU A 105 8.49 11.94 2.16
CA GLU A 105 9.91 11.55 2.07
C GLU A 105 10.19 10.23 2.81
N THR A 106 9.66 10.10 4.04
CA THR A 106 9.82 8.88 4.83
C THR A 106 9.15 7.68 4.17
N GLY A 107 7.94 7.84 3.64
CA GLY A 107 7.24 6.75 2.96
C GLY A 107 7.93 6.35 1.66
N PHE A 108 8.47 7.30 0.88
CA PHE A 108 9.25 6.98 -0.33
C PHE A 108 10.52 6.19 0.00
N SER A 109 11.25 6.60 1.03
CA SER A 109 12.44 5.86 1.49
C SER A 109 12.08 4.46 2.00
N ARG A 110 10.97 4.32 2.75
CA ARG A 110 10.46 3.01 3.19
C ARG A 110 10.12 2.11 2.00
N ALA A 111 9.46 2.64 0.98
CA ALA A 111 9.11 1.89 -0.23
C ALA A 111 10.36 1.48 -1.01
N SER A 112 11.30 2.40 -1.18
CA SER A 112 12.59 2.18 -1.86
C SER A 112 13.38 1.06 -1.19
N GLU A 113 13.54 1.11 0.14
CA GLU A 113 14.24 0.09 0.92
C GLU A 113 13.52 -1.27 0.88
N LEU A 114 12.18 -1.28 0.99
CA LEU A 114 11.41 -2.52 1.05
C LEU A 114 11.37 -3.26 -0.29
N PHE A 115 11.16 -2.52 -1.38
CA PHE A 115 10.96 -3.10 -2.71
C PHE A 115 12.24 -3.14 -3.55
N ASP A 116 13.37 -2.71 -3.00
CA ASP A 116 14.67 -2.67 -3.67
C ASP A 116 14.60 -1.87 -4.99
N MET A 117 14.08 -0.65 -4.88
CA MET A 117 13.89 0.29 -5.98
C MET A 117 14.63 1.59 -5.70
N SER A 118 15.08 2.29 -6.73
CA SER A 118 15.59 3.65 -6.55
C SER A 118 14.48 4.60 -6.07
N LEU A 119 14.85 5.68 -5.38
CA LEU A 119 13.88 6.71 -4.98
C LEU A 119 13.17 7.32 -6.19
N ASP A 120 13.86 7.47 -7.32
CA ASP A 120 13.28 8.04 -8.53
C ASP A 120 12.28 7.09 -9.18
N GLU A 121 12.54 5.78 -9.15
CA GLU A 121 11.56 4.78 -9.58
C GLU A 121 10.30 4.82 -8.70
N VAL A 122 10.48 4.84 -7.37
CA VAL A 122 9.35 4.94 -6.42
C VAL A 122 8.51 6.18 -6.70
N ARG A 123 9.15 7.35 -6.83
CA ARG A 123 8.47 8.60 -7.15
C ARG A 123 7.72 8.52 -8.47
N ASN A 124 8.35 7.98 -9.51
CA ASN A 124 7.73 7.88 -10.83
C ASN A 124 6.52 6.94 -10.82
N ARG A 125 6.62 5.78 -10.16
CA ARG A 125 5.50 4.84 -9.99
C ARG A 125 4.34 5.49 -9.24
N VAL A 126 4.63 6.24 -8.16
CA VAL A 126 3.60 7.00 -7.42
C VAL A 126 2.96 8.08 -8.29
N THR A 127 3.75 8.81 -9.08
CA THR A 127 3.24 9.89 -9.94
C THR A 127 2.36 9.38 -11.08
N VAL A 128 2.74 8.27 -11.71
CA VAL A 128 2.08 7.79 -12.93
C VAL A 128 0.85 6.93 -12.63
N ALA A 129 0.93 6.07 -11.62
CA ALA A 129 -0.08 5.04 -11.35
C ALA A 129 -0.30 4.82 -9.84
N GLY A 130 0.01 5.83 -9.02
CA GLY A 130 -0.13 5.80 -7.58
C GLY A 130 -0.78 7.06 -7.04
N ALA A 131 -0.57 7.32 -5.74
CA ALA A 131 -0.98 8.56 -5.08
C ALA A 131 -0.20 8.80 -3.79
N VAL A 132 -0.20 10.05 -3.33
CA VAL A 132 0.12 10.42 -1.95
C VAL A 132 -1.13 11.05 -1.35
N GLU A 133 -1.75 10.35 -0.41
CA GLU A 133 -2.99 10.76 0.25
C GLU A 133 -2.72 11.14 1.71
N ILE A 134 -3.48 12.10 2.23
CA ILE A 134 -3.31 12.57 3.61
C ILE A 134 -4.07 11.62 4.52
N GLY A 135 -3.38 10.85 5.36
CA GLY A 135 -4.06 10.08 6.40
C GLY A 135 -4.51 10.97 7.55
N ARG A 136 -3.55 11.70 8.15
CA ARG A 136 -3.78 12.59 9.30
C ARG A 136 -2.80 13.76 9.31
N LEU A 137 -3.28 14.95 9.64
CA LEU A 137 -2.41 16.11 9.85
C LEU A 137 -1.74 16.07 11.24
N PRO A 138 -0.51 16.59 11.38
CA PRO A 138 0.25 17.28 10.34
C PRO A 138 1.06 16.36 9.41
N GLY A 139 1.23 15.07 9.71
CA GLY A 139 2.29 14.28 9.05
C GLY A 139 2.12 12.77 9.04
N VAL A 140 0.93 12.30 8.69
CA VAL A 140 0.69 10.91 8.26
C VAL A 140 0.17 10.92 6.83
N VAL A 141 0.85 10.21 5.94
CA VAL A 141 0.45 10.06 4.54
C VAL A 141 0.41 8.59 4.14
N GLN A 142 -0.48 8.28 3.21
CA GLN A 142 -0.60 6.98 2.58
C GLN A 142 0.01 7.09 1.18
N ILE A 143 1.04 6.29 0.90
CA ILE A 143 1.70 6.28 -0.42
C ILE A 143 1.27 5.03 -1.13
N THR A 144 0.34 5.17 -2.07
CA THR A 144 -0.11 4.09 -2.92
C THR A 144 0.80 4.01 -4.13
N LEU A 145 1.34 2.83 -4.43
CA LEU A 145 2.16 2.60 -5.62
C LEU A 145 2.01 1.17 -6.18
N PRO A 146 2.14 1.01 -7.51
CA PRO A 146 2.15 -0.31 -8.15
C PRO A 146 3.47 -1.02 -7.90
N ILE A 147 3.42 -2.24 -7.36
CA ILE A 147 4.60 -3.09 -7.14
C ILE A 147 4.53 -4.32 -8.05
N PRO A 148 5.64 -4.68 -8.72
CA PRO A 148 5.69 -5.85 -9.58
C PRO A 148 5.33 -7.13 -8.82
N VAL A 149 4.52 -8.00 -9.42
CA VAL A 149 4.11 -9.28 -8.82
C VAL A 149 5.32 -10.14 -8.43
N LYS A 150 6.39 -10.11 -9.24
CA LYS A 150 7.64 -10.80 -8.93
C LYS A 150 8.21 -10.35 -7.58
N LYS A 151 8.30 -9.04 -7.35
CA LYS A 151 8.80 -8.47 -6.08
C LYS A 151 7.87 -8.80 -4.92
N MET A 152 6.55 -8.79 -5.13
CA MET A 152 5.59 -9.21 -4.10
C MET A 152 5.76 -10.68 -3.71
N LYS A 153 6.04 -11.57 -4.66
CA LYS A 153 6.30 -13.00 -4.40
C LYS A 153 7.58 -13.19 -3.60
N GLU A 154 8.66 -12.49 -3.95
CA GLU A 154 9.92 -12.48 -3.19
C GLU A 154 9.72 -12.08 -1.72
N LEU A 155 8.83 -11.12 -1.46
CA LEU A 155 8.53 -10.62 -0.11
C LEU A 155 7.39 -11.36 0.62
N GLN A 156 6.83 -12.43 0.04
CA GLN A 156 5.67 -13.16 0.58
C GLN A 156 4.40 -12.29 0.75
N LEU A 157 4.27 -11.23 -0.03
CA LEU A 157 3.13 -10.30 -0.02
C LEU A 157 2.07 -10.65 -1.06
N TYR A 158 2.44 -11.41 -2.09
CA TYR A 158 1.59 -11.67 -3.24
C TYR A 158 0.24 -12.32 -2.89
N GLU A 159 0.25 -13.34 -2.03
CA GLU A 159 -0.98 -14.07 -1.65
C GLU A 159 -2.00 -13.18 -0.90
N ILE A 160 -1.52 -12.13 -0.22
CA ILE A 160 -2.39 -11.15 0.45
C ILE A 160 -3.08 -10.31 -0.62
N ALA A 161 -2.31 -9.73 -1.53
CA ALA A 161 -2.82 -8.87 -2.59
C ALA A 161 -3.74 -9.65 -3.56
N LYS A 162 -3.35 -10.87 -3.95
CA LYS A 162 -4.15 -11.76 -4.81
C LYS A 162 -5.54 -12.03 -4.23
N ARG A 163 -5.61 -12.31 -2.92
CA ARG A 163 -6.89 -12.58 -2.23
C ARG A 163 -7.82 -11.38 -2.24
N LEU A 164 -7.26 -10.17 -2.15
CA LEU A 164 -8.05 -8.93 -2.10
C LEU A 164 -8.48 -8.46 -3.49
N TYR A 165 -7.62 -8.63 -4.49
CA TYR A 165 -7.79 -7.96 -5.78
C TYR A 165 -8.16 -8.88 -6.95
N ALA A 166 -8.04 -10.20 -6.80
CA ALA A 166 -8.35 -11.20 -7.83
C ALA A 166 -7.82 -10.83 -9.24
N PRO A 167 -6.49 -10.61 -9.39
CA PRO A 167 -5.94 -10.09 -10.63
C PRO A 167 -6.04 -11.05 -11.82
N PRO A 168 -6.02 -10.53 -13.06
CA PRO A 168 -6.27 -11.29 -14.29
C PRO A 168 -5.02 -11.97 -14.90
N PHE A 169 -3.88 -11.95 -14.20
CA PHE A 169 -2.59 -12.43 -14.72
C PHE A 169 -2.13 -13.76 -14.10
N ASP A 170 -2.98 -14.41 -13.31
CA ASP A 170 -2.78 -15.78 -12.82
C ASP A 170 -3.46 -16.84 -13.68
#